data_AF-A0A7J8XZ18-F1
#
_entry.id   AF-A0A7J8XZ18-F1
#
_cell.length_a   1.000
_cell.length_b   1.000
_cell.length_c   1.000
_cell.angle_alpha   90.00
_cell.angle_beta   90.00
_cell.angle_gamma   90.00
#
_symmetry.space_group_name_H-M   'P 1'
#
loop_
_entity.id
_entity.type
_entity.pdbx_description
1 polymer ?
#
loop_
_entity_poly.entity_id
_entity_poly.type
_entity_poly.pdbx_seq_one_letter_code
_entity_poly.pdbx_strand_id
1 'polypeptide(L)'
;MALKPNSADGRTRSWVQIFIVFGLCCFFYILGAWQRSGFGKGDSIALEITKHGADCNIIPSLNFETHHAGEVGNVGESEKIKSFQPCPPRYVDYTPCQDQKRAMTFPRDNMIYRERHCPREEEKLHCLVPAPKGYVTPFPWPKSRDYVPYANAPYKALTVEKAIQNWIQYEGNVFRFPGGGTQFPQGADKYIDQLAAVIPITNGTVRTALDTGCIGCELGGILVE
;
A
#
# COMPACT_ATOMS: atom_id res chain seq x y z
N MET A 1 76.40 35.47 -23.12
CA MET A 1 75.74 35.88 -21.87
C MET A 1 74.24 35.94 -22.10
N ALA A 2 73.45 35.19 -21.33
CA ALA A 2 72.15 35.57 -20.76
C ALA A 2 71.59 34.36 -20.00
N LEU A 3 70.91 34.64 -18.90
CA LEU A 3 70.78 33.79 -17.70
C LEU A 3 69.60 32.80 -17.74
N LYS A 4 69.75 31.78 -16.91
CA LYS A 4 68.69 30.89 -16.39
C LYS A 4 67.57 31.70 -15.71
N PRO A 5 66.35 31.16 -15.65
CA PRO A 5 65.86 30.84 -14.31
C PRO A 5 65.26 29.44 -14.21
N ASN A 6 65.54 28.80 -13.07
CA ASN A 6 64.81 27.63 -12.59
C ASN A 6 63.41 28.07 -12.16
N SER A 7 62.38 27.26 -12.43
CA SER A 7 61.12 27.32 -11.68
C SER A 7 60.82 25.93 -11.14
N ALA A 8 61.13 25.76 -9.85
CA ALA A 8 60.67 24.63 -9.05
C ALA A 8 59.44 25.12 -8.28
N ASP A 9 58.23 25.01 -8.87
CA ASP A 9 57.00 25.35 -8.15
C ASP A 9 55.75 24.62 -8.70
N GLY A 10 55.78 23.28 -8.67
CA GLY A 10 54.66 22.44 -9.14
C GLY A 10 54.09 21.46 -8.13
N ARG A 11 54.74 21.25 -6.97
CA ARG A 11 54.42 20.11 -6.07
C ARG A 11 53.59 20.49 -4.85
N THR A 12 53.78 21.69 -4.30
CA THR A 12 53.09 22.20 -3.11
C THR A 12 51.62 22.55 -3.39
N ARG A 13 51.35 23.15 -4.56
CA ARG A 13 50.00 23.55 -4.98
C ARG A 13 49.03 22.38 -5.18
N SER A 14 49.53 21.21 -5.59
CA SER A 14 48.71 20.00 -5.76
C SER A 14 48.25 19.41 -4.42
N TRP A 15 49.14 19.31 -3.44
CA TRP A 15 48.80 18.80 -2.11
C TRP A 15 47.85 19.72 -1.35
N VAL A 16 48.08 21.03 -1.39
CA VAL A 16 47.19 22.00 -0.75
C VAL A 16 45.76 21.90 -1.32
N GLN A 17 45.60 21.73 -2.63
CA GLN A 17 44.28 21.54 -3.23
C GLN A 17 43.62 20.21 -2.82
N ILE A 18 44.37 19.13 -2.68
CA ILE A 18 43.85 17.84 -2.19
C ILE A 18 43.34 17.97 -0.75
N PHE A 19 44.10 18.64 0.13
CA PHE A 19 43.66 18.87 1.52
C PHE A 19 42.42 19.76 1.60
N ILE A 20 42.31 20.79 0.74
CA ILE A 20 41.12 21.65 0.68
C ILE A 20 39.89 20.84 0.24
N VAL A 21 40.01 20.01 -0.81
CA VAL A 21 38.90 19.18 -1.30
C VAL A 21 38.47 18.16 -0.25
N PHE A 22 39.42 17.48 0.39
CA PHE A 22 39.12 16.52 1.46
C PHE A 22 38.46 17.20 2.65
N GLY A 23 38.94 18.38 3.05
CA GLY A 23 38.33 19.20 4.10
C GLY A 23 36.89 19.60 3.77
N LEU A 24 36.63 20.05 2.54
CA LEU A 24 35.28 20.40 2.08
C LEU A 24 34.37 19.16 2.03
N CYS A 25 34.84 18.02 1.53
CA CYS A 25 34.06 16.77 1.54
C CYS A 25 33.69 16.33 2.95
N CYS A 26 34.64 16.34 3.88
CA CYS A 26 34.38 16.01 5.29
C CYS A 26 33.41 17.01 5.94
N PHE A 27 33.59 18.31 5.66
CA PHE A 27 32.69 19.34 6.17
C PHE A 27 31.26 19.14 5.67
N PHE A 28 31.03 19.00 4.36
CA PHE A 28 29.69 18.77 3.81
C PHE A 28 29.11 17.42 4.22
N TYR A 29 29.93 16.38 4.42
CA TYR A 29 29.47 15.10 4.96
C TYR A 29 28.98 15.26 6.40
N ILE A 30 29.74 15.93 7.27
CA ILE A 30 29.34 16.18 8.66
C ILE A 30 28.13 17.11 8.72
N LEU A 31 28.07 18.14 7.88
CA LEU A 31 26.94 19.08 7.83
C LEU A 31 25.68 18.39 7.30
N GLY A 32 25.81 17.55 6.27
CA GLY A 32 24.73 16.70 5.77
C GLY A 32 24.28 15.65 6.79
N ALA A 33 25.22 15.01 7.51
CA ALA A 33 24.91 14.09 8.60
C ALA A 33 24.26 14.81 9.79
N TRP A 34 24.65 16.04 10.11
CA TRP A 34 24.03 16.84 11.16
C TRP A 34 22.61 17.30 10.77
N GLN A 35 22.40 17.70 9.51
CA GLN A 35 21.08 18.04 8.98
C GLN A 35 20.16 16.82 8.86
N ARG A 36 20.68 15.64 8.50
CA ARG A 36 19.92 14.37 8.48
C ARG A 36 19.73 13.75 9.85
N SER A 37 20.66 13.95 10.76
CA SER A 37 20.54 13.59 12.18
C SER A 37 19.70 14.66 12.90
N GLY A 38 18.56 15.03 12.30
CA GLY A 38 17.46 15.73 12.96
C GLY A 38 16.88 14.85 14.06
N PHE A 39 17.67 14.67 15.11
CA PHE A 39 17.30 14.05 16.37
C PHE A 39 16.17 14.90 16.96
N GLY A 40 14.96 14.36 16.98
CA GLY A 40 13.85 14.86 17.78
C GLY A 40 12.79 15.75 17.12
N LYS A 41 12.87 16.08 15.82
CA LYS A 41 11.81 16.91 15.18
C LYS A 41 10.60 16.10 14.67
N GLY A 42 10.82 14.85 14.26
CA GLY A 42 9.72 13.92 13.99
C GLY A 42 9.02 13.50 15.28
N ASP A 43 9.82 13.24 16.33
CA ASP A 43 9.32 12.83 17.63
C ASP A 43 8.52 13.93 18.32
N SER A 44 8.88 15.21 18.18
CA SER A 44 8.08 16.29 18.81
C SER A 44 6.68 16.39 18.22
N ILE A 45 6.52 16.12 16.91
CA ILE A 45 5.20 16.12 16.26
C ILE A 45 4.42 14.87 16.69
N ALA A 46 5.05 13.69 16.71
CA ALA A 46 4.42 12.47 17.20
C ALA A 46 4.02 12.56 18.68
N LEU A 47 4.85 13.22 19.51
CA LEU A 47 4.64 13.45 20.94
C LEU A 47 3.56 14.50 21.19
N GLU A 48 3.49 15.56 20.39
CA GLU A 48 2.39 16.54 20.42
C GLU A 48 1.08 15.86 20.00
N ILE A 49 1.06 15.05 18.92
CA ILE A 49 -0.12 14.29 18.47
C ILE A 49 -0.59 13.30 19.53
N THR A 50 0.31 12.58 20.21
CA THR A 50 -0.09 11.68 21.32
C THR A 50 -0.59 12.44 22.56
N LYS A 51 -0.07 13.66 22.81
CA LYS A 51 -0.52 14.51 23.91
C LYS A 51 -1.90 15.12 23.66
N HIS A 52 -2.20 15.50 22.42
CA HIS A 52 -3.55 15.91 21.98
C HIS A 52 -4.49 14.72 21.70
N GLY A 53 -3.97 13.50 21.58
CA GLY A 53 -4.76 12.26 21.43
C GLY A 53 -5.60 11.90 22.67
N ALA A 54 -5.34 12.52 23.83
CA ALA A 54 -6.23 12.45 24.98
C ALA A 54 -7.54 13.23 24.78
N ASP A 55 -7.55 14.20 23.85
CA ASP A 55 -8.70 15.00 23.46
C ASP A 55 -9.19 14.59 22.06
N CYS A 56 -9.25 13.28 21.80
CA CYS A 56 -10.09 12.74 20.73
C CYS A 56 -11.56 13.05 21.07
N ASN A 57 -12.00 14.27 20.76
CA ASN A 57 -13.41 14.63 20.74
C ASN A 57 -14.10 13.67 19.78
N ILE A 58 -14.72 12.63 20.34
CA ILE A 58 -15.63 11.74 19.64
C ILE A 58 -16.68 12.67 19.03
N ILE A 59 -16.61 12.89 17.71
CA ILE A 59 -17.64 13.63 16.99
C ILE A 59 -18.92 12.81 17.18
N PRO A 60 -19.93 13.31 17.93
CA PRO A 60 -21.08 12.49 18.32
C PRO A 60 -21.96 12.09 17.13
N SER A 61 -21.72 12.67 15.96
CA SER A 61 -22.59 12.58 14.78
C SER A 61 -22.06 11.70 13.66
N LEU A 62 -21.01 10.90 13.88
CA LEU A 62 -20.55 9.95 12.87
C LEU A 62 -21.37 8.67 12.98
N ASN A 63 -22.28 8.46 12.02
CA ASN A 63 -23.01 7.22 11.88
C ASN A 63 -22.11 6.20 11.15
N PHE A 64 -21.65 5.18 11.89
CA PHE A 64 -20.85 4.06 11.36
C PHE A 64 -21.70 2.81 11.10
N GLU A 65 -23.01 2.94 11.19
CA GLU A 65 -23.96 1.85 11.00
C GLU A 65 -23.99 1.48 9.52
N THR A 66 -23.92 0.18 9.24
CA THR A 66 -23.92 -0.32 7.88
C THR A 66 -25.30 -0.07 7.27
N HIS A 67 -25.41 0.94 6.40
CA HIS A 67 -26.64 1.23 5.64
C HIS A 67 -27.06 0.13 4.64
N HIS A 68 -26.42 -1.05 4.70
CA HIS A 68 -26.85 -2.25 3.98
C HIS A 68 -28.00 -2.99 4.66
N ALA A 69 -28.35 -2.63 5.90
CA ALA A 69 -29.66 -2.93 6.45
C ALA A 69 -30.66 -1.88 5.94
N GLY A 70 -31.13 -2.06 4.69
CA GLY A 70 -32.38 -1.43 4.30
C GLY A 70 -33.44 -1.74 5.35
N GLU A 71 -34.16 -0.71 5.77
CA GLU A 71 -35.36 -0.73 6.62
C GLU A 71 -35.78 -2.11 7.16
N VAL A 72 -35.26 -2.51 8.33
CA VAL A 72 -35.98 -3.48 9.17
C VAL A 72 -37.11 -2.74 9.90
N GLY A 73 -37.95 -2.06 9.13
CA GLY A 73 -39.20 -1.45 9.57
C GLY A 73 -40.34 -2.32 9.07
N ASN A 74 -40.85 -3.20 9.94
CA ASN A 74 -42.09 -3.97 9.78
C ASN A 74 -42.49 -4.31 8.32
N VAL A 75 -41.76 -5.20 7.68
CA VAL A 75 -42.23 -5.83 6.43
C VAL A 75 -43.19 -6.96 6.81
N GLY A 76 -44.46 -6.59 7.00
CA GLY A 76 -45.52 -7.49 6.58
C GLY A 76 -45.37 -7.74 5.08
N GLU A 77 -45.50 -9.00 4.67
CA GLU A 77 -45.60 -9.44 3.27
C GLU A 77 -44.27 -9.60 2.49
N SER A 78 -43.69 -10.80 2.62
CA SER A 78 -42.96 -11.54 1.58
C SER A 78 -42.02 -10.72 0.66
N GLU A 79 -40.93 -10.16 1.21
CA GLU A 79 -39.78 -9.77 0.38
C GLU A 79 -39.18 -11.03 -0.27
N LYS A 80 -39.48 -11.23 -1.55
CA LYS A 80 -38.85 -12.27 -2.37
C LYS A 80 -37.34 -12.01 -2.36
N ILE A 81 -36.57 -12.97 -1.82
CA ILE A 81 -35.12 -13.01 -1.93
C ILE A 81 -34.76 -12.73 -3.40
N LYS A 82 -34.14 -11.59 -3.68
CA LYS A 82 -33.71 -11.23 -5.04
C LYS A 82 -32.60 -12.20 -5.45
N SER A 83 -32.96 -13.23 -6.21
CA SER A 83 -32.01 -14.18 -6.78
C SER A 83 -31.32 -13.55 -7.99
N PHE A 84 -30.01 -13.30 -7.89
CA PHE A 84 -29.21 -12.85 -9.01
C PHE A 84 -28.77 -14.03 -9.87
N GLN A 85 -28.88 -13.89 -11.19
CA GLN A 85 -28.41 -14.90 -12.13
C GLN A 85 -26.88 -14.89 -12.23
N PRO A 86 -26.23 -16.01 -12.57
CA PRO A 86 -24.79 -16.04 -12.81
C PRO A 86 -24.37 -15.10 -13.95
N CYS A 87 -23.27 -14.38 -13.78
CA CYS A 87 -22.68 -13.59 -14.85
C CYS A 87 -22.10 -14.52 -15.95
N PRO A 88 -22.15 -14.10 -17.22
CA PRO A 88 -21.42 -14.78 -18.28
C PRO A 88 -19.91 -14.89 -17.97
N PRO A 89 -19.21 -15.99 -18.36
CA PRO A 89 -17.80 -16.22 -18.01
C PRO A 89 -16.83 -15.10 -18.40
N ARG A 90 -17.13 -14.34 -19.44
CA ARG A 90 -16.32 -13.18 -19.87
C ARG A 90 -16.21 -12.05 -18.84
N TYR A 91 -17.06 -12.05 -17.82
CA TYR A 91 -17.09 -11.03 -16.78
C TYR A 91 -16.32 -11.42 -15.51
N VAL A 92 -15.69 -12.60 -15.46
CA VAL A 92 -14.93 -13.05 -14.28
C VAL A 92 -13.83 -12.04 -13.89
N ASP A 93 -13.14 -11.47 -14.87
CA ASP A 93 -12.07 -10.48 -14.67
C ASP A 93 -12.45 -9.08 -15.13
N TYR A 94 -13.75 -8.83 -15.32
CA TYR A 94 -14.23 -7.53 -15.77
C TYR A 94 -14.25 -6.54 -14.61
N THR A 95 -13.44 -5.49 -14.71
CA THR A 95 -13.37 -4.41 -13.72
C THR A 95 -14.07 -3.17 -14.28
N PRO A 96 -15.38 -2.97 -14.03
CA PRO A 96 -16.20 -2.01 -14.77
C PRO A 96 -15.70 -0.57 -14.77
N CYS A 97 -15.17 -0.11 -13.63
CA CYS A 97 -14.65 1.26 -13.50
C CYS A 97 -13.22 1.45 -14.02
N GLN A 98 -12.54 0.36 -14.35
CA GLN A 98 -11.17 0.34 -14.86
C GLN A 98 -11.12 -0.28 -16.27
N ASP A 99 -12.22 -0.21 -17.02
CA ASP A 99 -12.31 -0.75 -18.37
C ASP A 99 -11.53 0.13 -19.35
N GLN A 100 -10.48 -0.44 -19.97
CA GLN A 100 -9.59 0.30 -20.87
C GLN A 100 -10.33 0.82 -22.10
N LYS A 101 -11.26 0.04 -22.67
CA LYS A 101 -11.97 0.44 -23.90
C LYS A 101 -12.81 1.68 -23.66
N ARG A 102 -13.56 1.71 -22.55
CA ARG A 102 -14.31 2.87 -22.07
C ARG A 102 -13.38 4.03 -21.75
N ALA A 103 -12.31 3.80 -20.99
CA ALA A 103 -11.37 4.85 -20.62
C ALA A 103 -10.80 5.59 -21.85
N MET A 104 -10.54 4.84 -22.94
CA MET A 104 -10.03 5.39 -24.19
C MET A 104 -11.06 6.20 -25.02
N THR A 105 -12.34 6.23 -24.65
CA THR A 105 -13.35 7.09 -25.30
C THR A 105 -13.36 8.52 -24.75
N PHE A 106 -12.70 8.76 -23.62
CA PHE A 106 -12.65 10.08 -22.98
C PHE A 106 -11.55 10.98 -23.57
N PRO A 107 -11.70 12.32 -23.47
CA PRO A 107 -10.70 13.27 -23.95
C PRO A 107 -9.30 13.02 -23.37
N ARG A 108 -8.28 13.37 -24.15
CA ARG A 108 -6.88 13.32 -23.71
C ARG A 108 -6.49 14.52 -22.84
N ASP A 109 -7.27 15.59 -22.90
CA ASP A 109 -7.07 16.79 -22.10
C ASP A 109 -7.05 16.45 -20.61
N ASN A 110 -6.10 17.05 -19.89
CA ASN A 110 -5.88 16.82 -18.45
C ASN A 110 -5.78 15.35 -18.04
N MET A 111 -5.48 14.45 -18.98
CA MET A 111 -5.39 13.02 -18.72
C MET A 111 -6.70 12.39 -18.19
N ILE A 112 -7.87 12.96 -18.51
CA ILE A 112 -9.18 12.45 -18.06
C ILE A 112 -9.34 10.96 -18.40
N TYR A 113 -8.86 10.52 -19.57
CA TYR A 113 -8.87 9.09 -19.95
C TYR A 113 -8.13 8.15 -18.98
N ARG A 114 -7.31 8.66 -18.05
CA ARG A 114 -6.63 7.86 -17.00
C ARG A 114 -7.42 7.77 -15.70
N GLU A 115 -8.49 8.54 -15.56
CA GLU A 115 -9.37 8.48 -14.40
C GLU A 115 -10.25 7.22 -14.41
N ARG A 116 -10.95 6.98 -13.30
CA ARG A 116 -11.91 5.88 -13.19
C ARG A 116 -13.22 6.26 -13.86
N HIS A 117 -13.64 5.45 -14.81
CA HIS A 117 -14.88 5.66 -15.58
C HIS A 117 -15.83 4.50 -15.35
N CYS A 118 -16.73 4.65 -14.39
CA CYS A 118 -17.72 3.62 -14.08
C CYS A 118 -18.89 3.64 -15.08
N PRO A 119 -19.51 2.47 -15.35
CA PRO A 119 -20.77 2.40 -16.08
C PRO A 119 -21.87 3.19 -15.37
N ARG A 120 -22.79 3.78 -16.14
CA ARG A 120 -24.01 4.40 -15.61
C ARG A 120 -24.93 3.34 -15.02
N GLU A 121 -25.91 3.74 -14.20
CA GLU A 121 -26.86 2.80 -13.57
C GLU A 121 -27.49 1.81 -14.57
N GLU A 122 -27.88 2.30 -15.75
CA GLU A 122 -28.48 1.52 -16.83
C GLU A 122 -27.56 0.42 -17.40
N GLU A 123 -26.25 0.62 -17.28
CA GLU A 123 -25.21 -0.27 -17.81
C GLU A 123 -24.66 -1.22 -16.72
N LYS A 124 -25.09 -1.07 -15.47
CA LYS A 124 -24.62 -1.90 -14.36
C LYS A 124 -25.17 -3.32 -14.50
N LEU A 125 -24.26 -4.28 -14.36
CA LEU A 125 -24.61 -5.70 -14.39
C LEU A 125 -25.12 -6.12 -13.01
N HIS A 126 -26.33 -6.68 -12.98
CA HIS A 126 -26.94 -7.25 -11.79
C HIS A 126 -26.87 -8.78 -11.86
N CYS A 127 -25.65 -9.32 -11.73
CA CYS A 127 -25.38 -10.75 -11.77
C CYS A 127 -24.31 -11.13 -10.75
N LEU A 128 -24.23 -12.42 -10.39
CA LEU A 128 -23.20 -12.96 -9.50
C LEU A 128 -22.10 -13.63 -10.31
N VAL A 129 -20.84 -13.26 -10.05
CA VAL A 129 -19.70 -13.96 -10.64
C VAL A 129 -19.62 -15.35 -10.00
N PRO A 130 -19.73 -16.44 -10.77
CA PRO A 130 -19.69 -17.77 -10.20
C PRO A 130 -18.27 -18.10 -9.70
N ALA A 131 -18.19 -18.93 -8.66
CA ALA A 131 -16.92 -19.46 -8.22
C ALA A 131 -16.26 -20.30 -9.35
N PRO A 132 -14.92 -20.23 -9.51
CA PRO A 132 -14.20 -21.08 -10.44
C PRO A 132 -14.49 -22.57 -10.21
N LYS A 133 -14.40 -23.37 -11.28
CA LYS A 133 -14.58 -24.83 -11.16
C LYS A 133 -13.49 -25.40 -10.23
N GLY A 134 -13.92 -26.10 -9.19
CA GLY A 134 -13.01 -26.68 -8.19
C GLY A 134 -12.61 -25.72 -7.08
N TYR A 135 -13.23 -24.55 -6.98
CA TYR A 135 -13.09 -23.65 -5.84
C TYR A 135 -13.46 -24.39 -4.54
N VAL A 136 -12.64 -24.21 -3.52
CA VAL A 136 -12.80 -24.80 -2.19
C VAL A 136 -13.01 -23.71 -1.15
N THR A 137 -13.60 -24.07 -0.01
CA THR A 137 -13.79 -23.14 1.10
C THR A 137 -12.43 -22.52 1.52
N PRO A 138 -12.32 -21.18 1.58
CA PRO A 138 -11.12 -20.52 2.09
C PRO A 138 -10.84 -20.90 3.55
N PHE A 139 -9.58 -20.76 3.97
CA PHE A 139 -9.27 -20.89 5.40
C PHE A 139 -9.97 -19.79 6.21
N PRO A 140 -10.32 -20.04 7.48
CA PRO A 140 -10.79 -18.97 8.36
C PRO A 140 -9.65 -17.99 8.65
N TRP A 141 -10.01 -16.75 8.97
CA TRP A 141 -9.08 -15.79 9.56
C TRP A 141 -8.53 -16.31 10.90
N PRO A 142 -7.25 -16.11 11.24
CA PRO A 142 -6.21 -15.37 10.50
C PRO A 142 -5.44 -16.22 9.48
N LYS A 143 -5.70 -17.53 9.38
CA LYS A 143 -4.94 -18.41 8.48
C LYS A 143 -5.05 -18.01 7.01
N SER A 144 -6.18 -17.44 6.59
CA SER A 144 -6.37 -16.89 5.24
C SER A 144 -5.49 -15.69 4.90
N ARG A 145 -4.85 -15.07 5.90
CA ARG A 145 -3.85 -14.02 5.69
C ARG A 145 -2.62 -14.58 4.98
N ASP A 146 -2.16 -15.74 5.43
CA ASP A 146 -0.86 -16.31 5.04
C ASP A 146 -1.01 -17.40 3.96
N TYR A 147 -2.20 -17.98 3.82
CA TYR A 147 -2.44 -19.11 2.92
C TYR A 147 -3.72 -18.97 2.09
N VAL A 148 -3.63 -19.35 0.83
CA VAL A 148 -4.79 -19.49 -0.07
C VAL A 148 -4.74 -20.87 -0.72
N PRO A 149 -5.84 -21.64 -0.75
CA PRO A 149 -5.88 -22.90 -1.49
C PRO A 149 -5.50 -22.69 -2.95
N TYR A 150 -4.61 -23.54 -3.49
CA TYR A 150 -4.12 -23.42 -4.86
C TYR A 150 -5.26 -23.47 -5.89
N ALA A 151 -6.32 -24.24 -5.59
CA ALA A 151 -7.53 -24.35 -6.41
C ALA A 151 -8.34 -23.05 -6.51
N ASN A 152 -8.15 -22.10 -5.59
CA ASN A 152 -8.90 -20.86 -5.53
C ASN A 152 -8.27 -19.72 -6.32
N ALA A 153 -7.01 -19.85 -6.76
CA ALA A 153 -6.38 -18.82 -7.58
C ALA A 153 -6.63 -19.08 -9.07
N PRO A 154 -7.29 -18.14 -9.79
CA PRO A 154 -7.54 -18.30 -11.22
C PRO A 154 -6.25 -18.22 -12.05
N TYR A 155 -5.26 -17.45 -11.60
CA TYR A 155 -4.02 -17.16 -12.33
C TYR A 155 -2.79 -17.66 -11.61
N LYS A 156 -2.32 -18.84 -12.00
CA LYS A 156 -1.16 -19.51 -11.41
C LYS A 156 0.19 -18.93 -11.85
N ALA A 157 0.22 -18.20 -12.97
CA ALA A 157 1.42 -17.55 -13.46
C ALA A 157 2.01 -16.54 -12.46
N LEU A 158 1.19 -16.05 -11.51
CA LEU A 158 1.63 -15.12 -10.48
C LEU A 158 2.83 -15.65 -9.67
N THR A 159 2.90 -16.96 -9.41
CA THR A 159 4.05 -17.54 -8.69
C THR A 159 5.33 -17.56 -9.49
N VAL A 160 5.25 -17.47 -10.82
CA VAL A 160 6.43 -17.39 -11.69
C VAL A 160 6.86 -15.95 -11.82
N GLU A 161 5.93 -15.06 -12.16
CA GLU A 161 6.18 -13.62 -12.38
C GLU A 161 6.64 -12.90 -11.11
N LYS A 162 6.23 -13.38 -9.94
CA LYS A 162 6.57 -12.79 -8.63
C LYS A 162 7.51 -13.64 -7.80
N ALA A 163 8.07 -14.71 -8.35
CA ALA A 163 8.99 -15.62 -7.65
C ALA A 163 10.18 -14.88 -7.03
N ILE A 164 10.78 -13.96 -7.80
CA ILE A 164 12.00 -13.22 -7.39
C ILE A 164 11.73 -12.31 -6.19
N GLN A 165 10.50 -11.80 -6.07
CA GLN A 165 10.11 -10.88 -4.98
C GLN A 165 9.71 -11.62 -3.70
N ASN A 166 9.67 -12.96 -3.71
CA ASN A 166 9.26 -13.77 -2.57
C ASN A 166 7.86 -13.39 -2.02
N TRP A 167 6.97 -12.88 -2.87
CA TRP A 167 5.60 -12.47 -2.49
C TRP A 167 4.68 -13.67 -2.28
N ILE A 168 4.90 -14.72 -3.05
CA ILE A 168 4.05 -15.89 -3.10
C ILE A 168 4.92 -17.12 -3.32
N GLN A 169 4.65 -18.16 -2.56
CA GLN A 169 5.31 -19.45 -2.68
C GLN A 169 4.25 -20.51 -2.99
N TYR A 170 4.57 -21.40 -3.91
CA TYR A 170 3.75 -22.57 -4.17
C TYR A 170 4.17 -23.72 -3.24
N GLU A 171 3.26 -24.15 -2.36
CA GLU A 171 3.48 -25.25 -1.41
C GLU A 171 2.48 -26.38 -1.68
N GLY A 172 2.51 -26.94 -2.89
CA GLY A 172 1.69 -28.10 -3.27
C GLY A 172 0.21 -27.76 -3.44
N ASN A 173 -0.59 -27.83 -2.37
CA ASN A 173 -2.02 -27.56 -2.44
C ASN A 173 -2.41 -26.14 -2.01
N VAL A 174 -1.44 -25.31 -1.63
CA VAL A 174 -1.66 -23.92 -1.22
C VAL A 174 -0.64 -22.98 -1.86
N PHE A 175 -1.04 -21.72 -1.97
CA PHE A 175 -0.12 -20.60 -2.05
C PHE A 175 0.11 -20.05 -0.65
N ARG A 176 1.37 -19.79 -0.32
CA ARG A 176 1.79 -19.13 0.90
C ARG A 176 2.28 -17.72 0.60
N PHE A 177 1.91 -16.76 1.46
CA PHE A 177 2.29 -15.36 1.38
C PHE A 177 3.17 -15.02 2.59
N PRO A 178 4.51 -15.09 2.47
CA PRO A 178 5.41 -15.02 3.63
C PRO A 178 5.67 -13.59 4.15
N GLY A 179 5.08 -12.54 3.56
CA GLY A 179 5.22 -11.15 4.04
C GLY A 179 6.58 -10.47 3.77
N GLY A 180 7.37 -11.03 2.84
CA GLY A 180 8.80 -10.73 2.73
C GLY A 180 9.25 -9.90 1.52
N GLY A 181 8.36 -9.48 0.62
CA GLY A 181 8.75 -8.64 -0.52
C GLY A 181 8.24 -7.21 -0.45
N THR A 182 8.04 -6.72 0.77
CA THR A 182 7.64 -5.34 0.99
C THR A 182 8.80 -4.40 0.68
N GLN A 183 8.49 -3.14 0.38
CA GLN A 183 9.50 -2.09 0.24
C GLN A 183 10.19 -1.74 1.57
N PHE A 184 9.74 -2.34 2.68
CA PHE A 184 10.28 -2.08 4.01
C PHE A 184 11.53 -2.93 4.23
N PRO A 185 12.71 -2.33 4.47
CA PRO A 185 13.96 -3.07 4.63
C PRO A 185 13.94 -4.09 5.78
N GLN A 186 13.06 -3.90 6.76
CA GLN A 186 12.90 -4.77 7.93
C GLN A 186 11.58 -5.58 7.92
N GLY A 187 10.82 -5.56 6.81
CA GLY A 187 9.46 -6.11 6.73
C GLY A 187 8.38 -5.10 7.12
N ALA A 188 7.12 -5.31 6.71
CA ALA A 188 6.05 -4.39 7.12
C ALA A 188 5.59 -4.64 8.55
N ASP A 189 5.83 -5.82 9.12
CA ASP A 189 5.60 -6.11 10.54
C ASP A 189 6.32 -5.08 11.41
N LYS A 190 7.60 -4.82 11.15
CA LYS A 190 8.39 -3.81 11.89
C LYS A 190 7.88 -2.39 11.67
N TYR A 191 7.46 -2.08 10.46
CA TYR A 191 6.84 -0.79 10.15
C TYR A 191 5.54 -0.58 10.92
N ILE A 192 4.72 -1.63 11.03
CA ILE A 192 3.44 -1.59 11.75
C ILE A 192 3.67 -1.55 13.26
N ASP A 193 4.67 -2.26 13.80
CA ASP A 193 5.09 -2.13 15.21
C ASP A 193 5.45 -0.68 15.55
N GLN A 194 6.20 -0.01 14.67
CA GLN A 194 6.58 1.40 14.84
C GLN A 194 5.37 2.33 14.81
N LEU A 195 4.41 2.09 13.91
CA LEU A 195 3.15 2.83 13.87
C LEU A 195 2.33 2.61 15.15
N ALA A 196 2.23 1.37 15.61
CA ALA A 196 1.48 1.01 16.82
C ALA A 196 2.10 1.58 18.11
N ALA A 197 3.40 1.89 18.11
CA ALA A 197 4.07 2.53 19.24
C ALA A 197 3.65 4.01 19.43
N VAL A 198 3.18 4.67 18.37
CA VAL A 198 2.81 6.10 18.39
C VAL A 198 1.32 6.34 18.18
N ILE A 199 0.62 5.43 17.51
CA ILE A 199 -0.82 5.51 17.26
C ILE A 199 -1.47 4.28 17.92
N PRO A 200 -2.54 4.47 18.72
CA PRO A 200 -3.24 3.37 19.37
C PRO A 200 -4.12 2.62 18.34
N ILE A 201 -3.48 1.82 17.49
CA ILE A 201 -4.15 1.09 16.40
C ILE A 201 -4.95 -0.12 16.93
N THR A 202 -4.49 -0.74 18.02
CA THR A 202 -5.03 -2.01 18.54
C THR A 202 -6.19 -1.87 19.51
N ASN A 203 -6.46 -0.69 20.06
CA ASN A 203 -7.50 -0.49 21.07
C ASN A 203 -8.87 -0.10 20.47
N GLY A 204 -8.98 -0.04 19.13
CA GLY A 204 -10.19 0.36 18.43
C GLY A 204 -10.50 1.87 18.47
N THR A 205 -9.57 2.73 18.89
CA THR A 205 -9.72 4.19 18.75
C THR A 205 -9.63 4.60 17.28
N VAL A 206 -8.73 3.99 16.52
CA VAL A 206 -8.63 4.20 15.07
C VAL A 206 -9.70 3.35 14.36
N ARG A 207 -10.66 4.02 13.72
CA ARG A 207 -11.75 3.37 12.95
C ARG A 207 -11.60 3.49 11.44
N THR A 208 -10.78 4.45 10.99
CA THR A 208 -10.58 4.75 9.58
C THR A 208 -9.10 4.89 9.31
N ALA A 209 -8.60 4.12 8.35
CA ALA A 209 -7.24 4.24 7.83
C ALA A 209 -7.28 4.43 6.32
N LEU A 210 -6.48 5.35 5.80
CA LEU A 210 -6.25 5.52 4.37
C LEU A 210 -4.80 5.16 4.08
N ASP A 211 -4.60 4.01 3.46
CA ASP A 211 -3.29 3.52 3.04
C ASP A 211 -3.11 3.74 1.54
N THR A 212 -2.15 4.60 1.16
CA THR A 212 -1.88 4.95 -0.25
C THR A 212 -0.48 4.50 -0.63
N GLY A 213 -0.37 3.72 -1.71
CA GLY A 213 0.92 3.20 -2.19
C GLY A 213 1.37 1.89 -1.55
N CYS A 214 0.50 1.21 -0.80
CA CYS A 214 0.80 -0.08 -0.18
C CYS A 214 0.99 -1.19 -1.21
N ILE A 215 2.21 -1.70 -1.31
CA ILE A 215 2.59 -2.74 -2.27
C ILE A 215 2.29 -4.16 -1.75
N GLY A 216 2.14 -4.33 -0.43
CA GLY A 216 1.68 -5.58 0.19
C GLY A 216 0.62 -5.24 1.21
N CYS A 217 -0.58 -5.83 1.11
CA CYS A 217 -1.77 -5.54 1.92
C CYS A 217 -1.62 -5.87 3.44
N GLU A 218 -0.40 -5.85 3.98
CA GLU A 218 -0.01 -6.27 5.32
C GLU A 218 -0.58 -5.33 6.39
N LEU A 219 -0.58 -4.02 6.16
CA LEU A 219 -1.24 -3.06 7.07
C LEU A 219 -2.74 -3.34 7.15
N GLY A 220 -3.40 -3.51 6.01
CA GLY A 220 -4.82 -3.86 5.95
C GLY A 220 -5.12 -5.18 6.67
N GLY A 221 -4.26 -6.18 6.53
CA GLY A 221 -4.40 -7.45 7.24
C GLY A 221 -4.32 -7.30 8.76
N ILE A 222 -3.43 -6.45 9.28
CA ILE A 222 -3.30 -6.22 10.72
C ILE A 222 -4.45 -5.38 11.27
N LEU A 223 -5.00 -4.45 10.49
CA LEU A 223 -6.14 -3.62 10.91
C LEU A 223 -7.48 -4.37 10.98
N VAL A 224 -7.55 -5.59 10.43
CA VAL A 224 -8.76 -6.44 10.42
C VAL A 224 -8.77 -7.45 11.58
N GLU A 225 -7.68 -7.52 12.36
CA GLU A 225 -7.60 -8.28 13.62
C GLU A 225 -8.36 -7.55 14.76
#